data_AF-A0A1Y2B824-F1
#
_entry.id   AF-A0A1Y2B824-F1
#
_cell.length_a   1.000
_cell.length_b   1.000
_cell.length_c   1.000
_cell.angle_alpha   90.00
_cell.angle_beta   90.00
_cell.angle_gamma   90.00
#
_symmetry.space_group_name_H-M   'P 1'
#
loop_
_entity.id
_entity.type
_entity.pdbx_description
1 polymer ?
#
loop_
_entity_poly.entity_id
_entity_poly.type
_entity_poly.pdbx_seq_one_letter_code
_entity_poly.pdbx_strand_id
1 'polypeptide(L)'
;MQNTEDNYLLLDSHRTKKRSNFHIIKIGVIMIISVMIVVVTVILIATHLSNEYKNIVSANNEVNNLNASIYLPYGFDFVEKDATTGPITVNREEDDGTKLNLYDFINKEDLSFYYDEDKFNNLAEITKNNSSEYFCEYGTGSPPEAYEGYEINCPYHYTITIDKVFYGRHAGDKKHCDKYYEGVPVEDEYLTVEEECGNEPIENVKEICEGKASCSLRPGGSHFTDSCESKFKYLHVNYHCTKDKVKKKKKFILL
;
A
#
# COMPACT_ATOMS: atom_id res chain seq x y z
N MET A 1 99.63 6.58 -3.47
CA MET A 1 100.42 5.44 -3.97
C MET A 1 101.24 4.91 -2.80
N GLN A 2 101.16 3.58 -2.61
CA GLN A 2 101.90 2.73 -1.66
C GLN A 2 101.73 3.06 -0.16
N ASN A 3 101.57 2.10 0.76
CA ASN A 3 101.73 0.64 0.69
C ASN A 3 100.97 0.04 1.90
N THR A 4 100.10 -0.96 1.65
CA THR A 4 100.19 -2.37 2.13
C THR A 4 100.12 -2.57 3.64
N GLU A 5 99.03 -3.21 4.11
CA GLU A 5 99.01 -4.63 4.56
C GLU A 5 99.75 -4.74 5.89
N ASP A 6 99.16 -5.12 7.02
CA ASP A 6 98.47 -6.39 7.30
C ASP A 6 98.76 -6.56 8.83
N ASN A 7 97.96 -7.15 9.73
CA ASN A 7 97.25 -8.39 9.63
C ASN A 7 96.77 -8.88 11.05
N TYR A 8 95.92 -9.91 11.05
CA TYR A 8 95.58 -10.95 12.06
C TYR A 8 95.18 -10.62 13.52
N LEU A 9 93.87 -10.85 13.78
CA LEU A 9 93.27 -11.87 14.65
C LEU A 9 94.01 -12.32 15.94
N LEU A 10 93.40 -12.03 17.10
CA LEU A 10 93.45 -12.91 18.27
C LEU A 10 92.09 -12.94 18.98
N LEU A 11 91.39 -14.08 18.84
CA LEU A 11 90.40 -14.57 19.79
C LEU A 11 91.15 -15.19 20.96
N ASP A 12 90.82 -14.81 22.20
CA ASP A 12 90.04 -15.66 23.12
C ASP A 12 90.15 -15.14 24.58
N SER A 13 89.14 -15.47 25.39
CA SER A 13 89.15 -15.63 26.85
C SER A 13 87.99 -14.92 27.57
N HIS A 14 86.98 -15.75 27.80
CA HIS A 14 85.86 -15.60 28.72
C HIS A 14 86.24 -15.03 30.11
N ARG A 15 85.49 -14.03 30.58
CA ARG A 15 85.07 -13.98 31.99
C ARG A 15 83.77 -13.18 32.17
N THR A 16 82.73 -13.90 32.56
CA THR A 16 81.37 -13.43 32.78
C THR A 16 81.26 -12.50 34.00
N LYS A 17 80.49 -11.41 33.89
CA LYS A 17 79.92 -10.71 35.05
C LYS A 17 78.51 -10.18 34.77
N LYS A 18 77.54 -11.03 35.11
CA LYS A 18 76.14 -10.80 35.49
C LYS A 18 75.74 -9.33 35.72
N ARG A 19 74.98 -8.72 34.79
CA ARG A 19 74.18 -7.49 35.01
C ARG A 19 72.73 -7.70 34.54
N SER A 20 72.01 -8.36 35.44
CA SER A 20 70.57 -8.59 35.65
C SER A 20 69.52 -8.27 34.57
N ASN A 21 68.69 -9.28 34.31
CA ASN A 21 67.28 -9.32 33.85
C ASN A 21 66.31 -8.25 34.42
N PHE A 22 66.75 -7.35 35.29
CA PHE A 22 65.89 -6.41 36.01
C PHE A 22 65.33 -5.29 35.12
N HIS A 23 66.05 -4.91 34.05
CA HIS A 23 65.63 -3.82 33.17
C HIS A 23 64.53 -4.23 32.18
N ILE A 24 64.57 -5.47 31.69
CA ILE A 24 63.58 -6.02 30.75
C ILE A 24 62.26 -6.32 31.47
N ILE A 25 62.33 -6.87 32.69
CA ILE A 25 61.13 -7.09 33.54
C ILE A 25 60.45 -5.76 33.88
N LYS A 26 61.23 -4.70 34.20
CA LYS A 26 60.66 -3.36 34.45
C LYS A 26 59.94 -2.78 33.23
N ILE A 27 60.49 -2.93 32.02
CA ILE A 27 59.86 -2.45 30.79
C ILE A 27 58.58 -3.25 30.48
N GLY A 28 58.60 -4.56 30.67
CA GLY A 28 57.42 -5.42 30.51
C GLY A 28 56.30 -5.08 31.49
N VAL A 29 56.63 -4.79 32.75
CA VAL A 29 55.65 -4.35 33.77
C VAL A 29 55.06 -2.98 33.40
N ILE A 30 55.86 -2.04 32.89
CA ILE A 30 55.36 -0.73 32.44
C ILE A 30 54.41 -0.86 31.24
N MET A 31 54.70 -1.75 30.30
CA MET A 31 53.82 -2.04 29.15
C MET A 31 52.49 -2.68 29.58
N ILE A 32 52.51 -3.56 30.58
CA ILE A 32 51.27 -4.16 31.12
C ILE A 32 50.45 -3.10 31.85
N ILE A 33 51.10 -2.23 32.65
CA ILE A 33 50.43 -1.14 33.35
C ILE A 33 49.81 -0.15 32.36
N SER A 34 50.50 0.20 31.27
CA SER A 34 49.95 1.11 30.27
C SER A 34 48.73 0.52 29.55
N VAL A 35 48.75 -0.77 29.22
CA VAL A 35 47.59 -1.46 28.63
C VAL A 35 46.42 -1.51 29.62
N MET A 36 46.67 -1.80 30.90
CA MET A 36 45.63 -1.81 31.93
C MET A 36 45.00 -0.43 32.11
N ILE A 37 45.80 0.64 32.05
CA ILE A 37 45.28 2.02 32.11
C ILE A 37 44.36 2.30 30.91
N VAL A 38 44.76 1.91 29.69
CA VAL A 38 43.92 2.09 28.50
C VAL A 38 42.62 1.30 28.58
N VAL A 39 42.65 0.08 29.09
CA VAL A 39 41.44 -0.73 29.29
C VAL A 39 40.50 -0.07 30.30
N VAL A 40 41.04 0.43 31.42
CA VAL A 40 40.25 1.14 32.43
C VAL A 40 39.64 2.42 31.88
N THR A 41 40.38 3.22 31.10
CA THR A 41 39.83 4.44 30.50
C THR A 41 38.72 4.14 29.49
N VAL A 42 38.86 3.08 28.68
CA VAL A 42 37.81 2.64 27.75
C VAL A 42 36.55 2.20 28.51
N ILE A 43 36.70 1.44 29.60
CA ILE A 43 35.57 1.02 30.44
C ILE A 43 34.86 2.24 31.04
N LEU A 44 35.62 3.20 31.59
CA LEU A 44 35.05 4.41 32.16
C LEU A 44 34.26 5.23 31.12
N ILE A 45 34.81 5.40 29.92
CA ILE A 45 34.12 6.09 28.81
C ILE A 45 32.83 5.34 28.41
N ALA A 46 32.88 4.01 28.28
CA ALA A 46 31.72 3.20 27.95
C ALA A 46 30.62 3.30 29.02
N THR A 47 31.00 3.32 30.30
CA THR A 47 30.03 3.52 31.39
C THR A 47 29.41 4.92 31.39
N HIS A 48 30.18 5.96 31.07
CA HIS A 48 29.67 7.33 30.98
C HIS A 48 28.68 7.49 29.82
N LEU A 49 29.01 6.94 28.64
CA LEU A 49 28.12 6.96 27.46
C LEU A 49 26.83 6.17 27.72
N SER A 50 26.92 5.02 28.39
CA SER A 50 25.74 4.24 28.78
C SER A 50 24.83 5.00 29.75
N ASN A 51 25.41 5.78 30.67
CA ASN A 51 24.66 6.58 31.64
C ASN A 51 23.98 7.78 30.96
N GLU A 52 24.66 8.48 30.05
CA GLU A 52 24.03 9.54 29.26
C GLU A 52 22.90 9.01 28.38
N TYR A 53 23.08 7.85 27.74
CA TYR A 53 22.02 7.20 26.96
C TYR A 53 20.81 6.83 27.84
N LYS A 54 21.03 6.28 29.04
CA LYS A 54 19.93 6.00 30.00
C LYS A 54 19.22 7.28 30.45
N ASN A 55 19.94 8.39 30.64
CA ASN A 55 19.34 9.67 30.99
C ASN A 55 18.50 10.25 29.84
N ILE A 56 18.94 10.10 28.58
CA ILE A 56 18.17 10.49 27.39
C ILE A 56 16.91 9.63 27.25
N VAL A 57 17.01 8.30 27.46
CA VAL A 57 15.86 7.40 27.42
C VAL A 57 14.88 7.68 28.58
N SER A 58 15.39 8.01 29.77
CA SER A 58 14.60 8.45 30.92
C SER A 58 13.87 9.77 30.64
N ALA A 59 14.54 10.75 30.03
CA ALA A 59 13.93 12.02 29.64
C ALA A 59 12.85 11.83 28.56
N ASN A 60 13.05 10.91 27.60
CA ASN A 60 12.03 10.57 26.60
C ASN A 60 10.82 9.84 27.22
N ASN A 61 11.02 9.09 28.31
CA ASN A 61 9.93 8.47 29.05
C ASN A 61 9.16 9.46 29.95
N GLU A 62 9.75 10.62 30.27
CA GLU A 62 9.01 11.76 30.83
C GLU A 62 8.25 12.56 29.76
N VAL A 63 8.72 12.57 28.51
CA VAL A 63 7.97 13.19 27.39
C VAL A 63 6.71 12.41 27.02
N ASN A 64 6.69 11.09 27.25
CA ASN A 64 5.47 10.29 27.12
C ASN A 64 4.45 10.50 28.28
N ASN A 65 4.81 11.30 29.30
CA ASN A 65 3.93 11.73 30.38
C ASN A 65 3.68 13.25 30.40
N LEU A 66 4.01 13.96 29.32
CA LEU A 66 3.44 15.27 29.06
C LEU A 66 2.00 15.04 28.60
N ASN A 67 1.06 15.19 29.54
CA ASN A 67 -0.32 15.54 29.24
C ASN A 67 -0.28 16.74 28.29
N ALA A 68 -0.30 16.47 26.98
CA ALA A 68 -0.42 17.49 25.96
C ALA A 68 -1.75 18.18 26.23
N SER A 69 -1.70 19.37 26.83
CA SER A 69 -2.84 20.27 26.89
C SER A 69 -3.10 20.70 25.45
N ILE A 70 -3.86 19.87 24.71
CA ILE A 70 -4.36 20.18 23.38
C ILE A 70 -5.22 21.43 23.55
N TYR A 71 -4.70 22.57 23.12
CA TYR A 71 -5.44 23.82 23.14
C TYR A 71 -6.48 23.75 22.01
N LEU A 72 -7.75 23.58 22.37
CA LEU A 72 -8.82 23.62 21.39
C LEU A 72 -9.01 25.06 20.86
N PRO A 73 -9.39 25.22 19.58
CA PRO A 73 -9.77 26.51 19.04
C PRO A 73 -10.93 27.13 19.85
N TYR A 74 -11.00 28.45 19.87
CA TYR A 74 -12.08 29.17 20.55
C TYR A 74 -13.46 28.68 20.08
N GLY A 75 -14.31 28.26 21.02
CA GLY A 75 -15.65 27.70 20.75
C GLY A 75 -15.72 26.17 20.71
N PHE A 76 -14.63 25.45 21.02
CA PHE A 76 -14.60 24.00 21.09
C PHE A 76 -14.21 23.54 22.49
N ASP A 77 -14.96 22.57 23.02
CA ASP A 77 -14.68 21.87 24.28
C ASP A 77 -14.63 20.36 24.03
N PHE A 78 -13.79 19.64 24.78
CA PHE A 78 -13.79 18.18 24.76
C PHE A 78 -15.07 17.65 25.42
N VAL A 79 -15.80 16.78 24.72
CA VAL A 79 -17.07 16.20 25.20
C VAL A 79 -16.87 15.35 26.46
N GLU A 80 -15.75 14.63 26.55
CA GLU A 80 -15.24 13.92 27.74
C GLU A 80 -13.71 13.84 27.59
N LYS A 81 -12.93 14.13 28.65
CA LYS A 81 -11.45 14.11 28.57
C LYS A 81 -10.87 12.73 28.23
N ASP A 82 -11.66 11.68 28.47
CA ASP A 82 -11.22 10.28 28.39
C ASP A 82 -11.94 9.49 27.28
N ALA A 83 -12.90 10.11 26.58
CA ALA A 83 -13.66 9.47 25.52
C ALA A 83 -12.89 9.50 24.19
N THR A 84 -12.53 8.33 23.69
CA THR A 84 -11.77 8.17 22.43
C THR A 84 -12.63 7.91 21.20
N THR A 85 -13.93 7.68 21.40
CA THR A 85 -14.92 7.37 20.35
C THR A 85 -16.31 7.81 20.81
N GLY A 86 -16.85 8.86 20.21
CA GLY A 86 -18.21 9.33 20.50
C GLY A 86 -18.72 10.29 19.42
N PRO A 87 -20.03 10.38 19.19
CA PRO A 87 -20.59 11.22 18.14
C PRO A 87 -20.32 12.71 18.44
N ILE A 88 -20.07 13.48 17.38
CA ILE A 88 -19.97 14.95 17.46
C ILE A 88 -21.39 15.47 17.65
N THR A 89 -21.79 15.76 18.89
CA THR A 89 -23.09 16.37 19.19
C THR A 89 -22.88 17.71 19.89
N VAL A 90 -23.63 18.73 19.47
CA VAL A 90 -23.60 20.07 20.12
C VAL A 90 -24.50 20.07 21.37
N ASN A 91 -25.44 19.13 21.48
CA ASN A 91 -26.32 18.98 22.64
C ASN A 91 -26.68 17.48 22.85
N ARG A 92 -26.27 16.93 24.01
CA ARG A 92 -26.42 15.52 24.39
C ARG A 92 -27.82 15.16 24.86
N GLU A 93 -28.58 16.14 25.34
CA GLU A 93 -29.96 15.94 25.84
C GLU A 93 -30.98 15.80 24.70
N GLU A 94 -30.60 16.23 23.49
CA GLU A 94 -31.39 16.14 22.26
C GLU A 94 -30.80 15.11 21.27
N ASP A 95 -29.92 14.24 21.73
CA ASP A 95 -29.40 13.14 20.91
C ASP A 95 -30.30 11.91 21.06
N ASP A 96 -31.05 11.61 20.00
CA ASP A 96 -31.96 10.48 19.92
C ASP A 96 -31.24 9.17 19.50
N GLY A 97 -29.91 9.21 19.35
CA GLY A 97 -29.09 8.06 18.97
C GLY A 97 -29.19 7.69 17.48
N THR A 98 -29.88 8.50 16.67
CA THR A 98 -29.96 8.30 15.21
C THR A 98 -28.91 9.09 14.43
N LYS A 99 -28.21 10.01 15.11
CA LYS A 99 -27.20 10.86 14.48
C LYS A 99 -26.00 10.03 14.02
N LEU A 100 -25.50 10.36 12.82
CA LEU A 100 -24.37 9.70 12.20
C LEU A 100 -23.13 9.78 13.11
N ASN A 101 -22.67 8.64 13.62
CA ASN A 101 -21.41 8.58 14.34
C ASN A 101 -20.25 8.51 13.34
N LEU A 102 -19.65 9.67 13.04
CA LEU A 102 -18.52 9.76 12.10
C LEU A 102 -17.37 8.80 12.45
N TYR A 103 -17.15 8.47 13.73
CA TYR A 103 -16.14 7.48 14.13
C TYR A 103 -16.43 6.08 13.61
N ASP A 104 -17.70 5.69 13.49
CA ASP A 104 -18.10 4.37 12.99
C ASP A 104 -17.96 4.28 11.45
N PHE A 105 -17.95 5.42 10.77
CA PHE A 105 -17.67 5.52 9.32
C PHE A 105 -16.19 5.68 8.99
N ILE A 106 -15.37 6.09 9.96
CA ILE A 106 -13.92 6.01 9.84
C ILE A 106 -13.54 4.54 10.01
N ASN A 107 -13.54 3.80 8.90
CA ASN A 107 -12.87 2.50 8.84
C ASN A 107 -11.45 2.68 9.39
N LYS A 108 -11.17 2.15 10.58
CA LYS A 108 -9.82 1.70 10.94
C LYS A 108 -9.51 0.47 10.09
N GLU A 109 -9.53 0.64 8.76
CA GLU A 109 -8.89 -0.31 7.87
C GLU A 109 -7.44 -0.38 8.30
N ASP A 110 -6.96 -1.58 8.54
CA ASP A 110 -5.60 -1.84 8.93
C ASP A 110 -4.63 -1.29 7.87
N LEU A 111 -4.17 -0.06 8.10
CA LEU A 111 -3.18 0.62 7.28
C LEU A 111 -1.82 -0.09 7.32
N SER A 112 -1.64 -1.17 8.10
CA SER A 112 -0.42 -1.99 8.06
C SER A 112 -0.14 -2.53 6.65
N PHE A 113 -1.20 -2.85 5.89
CA PHE A 113 -1.08 -3.28 4.50
C PHE A 113 -0.53 -2.18 3.57
N TYR A 114 -0.72 -0.91 3.96
CA TYR A 114 -0.24 0.25 3.20
C TYR A 114 1.29 0.33 3.14
N TYR A 115 2.02 -0.39 4.00
CA TYR A 115 3.48 -0.36 4.10
C TYR A 115 4.18 -1.69 3.79
N ASP A 116 3.45 -2.75 3.44
CA ASP A 116 4.07 -4.03 3.07
C ASP A 116 4.44 -4.04 1.58
N GLU A 117 5.67 -3.60 1.28
CA GLU A 117 6.24 -3.56 -0.07
C GLU A 117 6.49 -4.98 -0.62
N ASP A 118 6.90 -5.92 0.23
CA ASP A 118 7.15 -7.30 -0.15
C ASP A 118 5.86 -8.00 -0.59
N LYS A 119 4.76 -7.80 0.14
CA LYS A 119 3.45 -8.34 -0.24
C LYS A 119 2.94 -7.73 -1.54
N PHE A 120 3.11 -6.43 -1.76
CA PHE A 120 2.77 -5.81 -3.04
C PHE A 120 3.62 -6.38 -4.18
N ASN A 121 4.93 -6.53 -4.00
CA ASN A 121 5.83 -7.08 -5.01
C ASN A 121 5.47 -8.52 -5.38
N ASN A 122 5.04 -9.33 -4.41
CA ASN A 122 4.62 -10.72 -4.62
C ASN A 122 3.19 -10.88 -5.19
N LEU A 123 2.42 -9.80 -5.39
CA LEU A 123 1.13 -9.89 -6.08
C LEU A 123 1.30 -10.35 -7.52
N ALA A 124 0.42 -11.26 -7.97
CA ALA A 124 0.36 -11.73 -9.35
C ALA A 124 0.07 -10.58 -10.32
N GLU A 125 0.66 -10.61 -11.52
CA GLU A 125 0.50 -9.54 -12.51
C GLU A 125 -0.92 -9.40 -13.04
N ILE A 126 -1.65 -10.51 -13.15
CA ILE A 126 -3.02 -10.58 -13.63
C ILE A 126 -3.85 -11.38 -12.62
N THR A 127 -5.09 -10.97 -12.37
CA THR A 127 -6.02 -11.78 -11.59
C THR A 127 -6.39 -13.05 -12.37
N LYS A 128 -6.39 -14.21 -11.71
CA LYS A 128 -6.61 -15.52 -12.37
C LYS A 128 -7.96 -15.69 -13.07
N ASN A 129 -8.90 -14.77 -12.89
CA ASN A 129 -10.23 -14.83 -13.44
C ASN A 129 -10.35 -13.76 -14.54
N ASN A 130 -10.39 -14.19 -15.79
CA ASN A 130 -10.93 -13.35 -16.86
C ASN A 130 -12.44 -13.30 -16.65
N SER A 131 -12.97 -12.10 -16.47
CA SER A 131 -14.40 -11.86 -16.31
C SER A 131 -15.05 -11.72 -17.68
N SER A 132 -16.20 -12.35 -17.85
CA SER A 132 -17.05 -12.27 -19.05
C SER A 132 -18.46 -11.95 -18.57
N GLU A 133 -18.88 -10.71 -18.79
CA GLU A 133 -20.12 -10.16 -18.25
C GLU A 133 -21.03 -9.64 -19.35
N TYR A 134 -22.35 -9.77 -19.13
CA TYR A 134 -23.40 -9.36 -20.05
C TYR A 134 -24.28 -8.32 -19.38
N PHE A 135 -24.23 -7.08 -19.85
CA PHE A 135 -24.96 -5.95 -19.30
C PHE A 135 -26.12 -5.59 -20.22
N CYS A 136 -27.35 -5.75 -19.73
CA CYS A 136 -28.54 -5.55 -20.55
C CYS A 136 -28.78 -4.06 -20.85
N GLU A 137 -29.22 -3.78 -22.08
CA GLU A 137 -29.63 -2.43 -22.49
C GLU A 137 -30.80 -1.93 -21.64
N TYR A 138 -30.76 -0.65 -21.25
CA TYR A 138 -31.90 -0.03 -20.57
C TYR A 138 -33.02 0.33 -21.55
N GLY A 139 -34.25 0.33 -21.05
CA GLY A 139 -35.41 0.76 -21.84
C GLY A 139 -35.31 2.23 -22.26
N THR A 140 -35.87 2.55 -23.43
CA THR A 140 -35.90 3.92 -24.00
C THR A 140 -36.88 4.86 -23.31
N GLY A 141 -37.65 4.37 -22.34
CA GLY A 141 -38.64 5.15 -21.59
C GLY A 141 -38.03 6.18 -20.63
N SER A 142 -36.71 6.17 -20.42
CA SER A 142 -35.98 7.12 -19.58
C SER A 142 -34.54 7.29 -20.07
N PRO A 143 -33.90 8.44 -19.80
CA PRO A 143 -32.50 8.65 -20.16
C PRO A 143 -31.58 7.68 -19.38
N PRO A 144 -30.44 7.24 -19.95
CA PRO A 144 -29.55 6.25 -19.31
C PRO A 144 -29.12 6.63 -17.88
N GLU A 145 -29.00 7.91 -17.58
CA GLU A 145 -28.61 8.44 -16.27
C GLU A 145 -29.66 8.19 -15.18
N ALA A 146 -30.90 7.86 -15.55
CA ALA A 146 -31.95 7.47 -14.62
C ALA A 146 -31.76 6.05 -14.06
N TYR A 147 -30.91 5.24 -14.67
CA TYR A 147 -30.66 3.86 -14.26
C TYR A 147 -29.34 3.72 -13.49
N GLU A 148 -29.35 2.84 -12.50
CA GLU A 148 -28.13 2.38 -11.83
C GLU A 148 -27.27 1.61 -12.83
N GLY A 149 -25.99 2.01 -12.97
CA GLY A 149 -25.05 1.41 -13.91
C GLY A 149 -24.53 0.05 -13.45
N TYR A 150 -24.03 -0.72 -14.40
CA TYR A 150 -23.33 -1.97 -14.11
C TYR A 150 -21.90 -1.67 -13.65
N GLU A 151 -21.59 -2.09 -12.42
CA GLU A 151 -20.31 -1.80 -11.79
C GLU A 151 -19.29 -2.91 -12.05
N ILE A 152 -18.19 -2.54 -12.71
CA ILE A 152 -16.99 -3.36 -12.81
C ILE A 152 -16.01 -2.90 -11.74
N ASN A 153 -15.49 -3.84 -10.95
CA ASN A 153 -14.56 -3.56 -9.86
C ASN A 153 -13.36 -4.49 -9.88
N CYS A 154 -12.17 -3.91 -9.76
CA CYS A 154 -10.94 -4.66 -9.51
C CYS A 154 -10.57 -4.65 -8.03
N PRO A 155 -9.93 -5.72 -7.54
CA PRO A 155 -9.33 -5.72 -6.22
C PRO A 155 -8.33 -4.59 -6.05
N TYR A 156 -8.04 -4.25 -4.79
CA TYR A 156 -7.06 -3.22 -4.50
C TYR A 156 -5.66 -3.58 -5.06
N HIS A 157 -4.94 -2.58 -5.57
CA HIS A 157 -3.71 -2.69 -6.37
C HIS A 157 -3.86 -3.24 -7.78
N TYR A 158 -5.09 -3.37 -8.27
CA TYR A 158 -5.35 -3.74 -9.64
C TYR A 158 -6.21 -2.69 -10.34
N THR A 159 -6.06 -2.63 -11.66
CA THR A 159 -6.86 -1.81 -12.56
C THR A 159 -7.48 -2.65 -13.66
N ILE A 160 -8.62 -2.18 -14.14
CA ILE A 160 -9.39 -2.83 -15.21
C ILE A 160 -8.61 -2.73 -16.52
N THR A 161 -8.49 -3.86 -17.21
CA THR A 161 -8.00 -3.96 -18.59
C THR A 161 -9.06 -4.63 -19.44
N ILE A 162 -9.53 -3.93 -20.46
CA ILE A 162 -10.61 -4.38 -21.35
C ILE A 162 -10.02 -5.21 -22.50
N ASP A 163 -10.44 -6.48 -22.57
CA ASP A 163 -9.95 -7.44 -23.56
C ASP A 163 -10.81 -7.42 -24.83
N LYS A 164 -12.13 -7.52 -24.67
CA LYS A 164 -13.09 -7.55 -25.77
C LYS A 164 -14.41 -6.92 -25.35
N VAL A 165 -15.09 -6.32 -26.31
CA VAL A 165 -16.39 -5.68 -26.11
C VAL A 165 -17.25 -5.96 -27.33
N PHE A 166 -18.49 -6.33 -27.08
CA PHE A 166 -19.52 -6.48 -28.10
C PHE A 166 -20.80 -5.82 -27.62
N TYR A 167 -21.44 -5.04 -28.47
CA TYR A 167 -22.75 -4.44 -28.21
C TYR A 167 -23.74 -4.89 -29.28
N GLY A 168 -24.80 -5.58 -28.87
CA GLY A 168 -25.75 -6.19 -29.80
C GLY A 168 -26.36 -7.46 -29.22
N ARG A 169 -26.53 -8.49 -30.05
CA ARG A 169 -26.92 -9.83 -29.62
C ARG A 169 -26.25 -10.92 -30.48
N HIS A 170 -25.71 -11.94 -29.83
CA HIS A 170 -25.09 -13.09 -30.47
C HIS A 170 -26.16 -14.03 -31.05
N ALA A 171 -25.85 -14.66 -32.19
CA ALA A 171 -26.74 -15.60 -32.84
C ALA A 171 -27.18 -16.72 -31.89
N GLY A 172 -28.49 -16.94 -31.78
CA GLY A 172 -29.08 -17.99 -30.94
C GLY A 172 -29.00 -17.77 -29.42
N ASP A 173 -28.49 -16.63 -28.95
CA ASP A 173 -28.46 -16.34 -27.51
C ASP A 173 -29.82 -15.82 -27.00
N LYS A 174 -30.55 -16.71 -26.31
CA LYS A 174 -31.79 -16.38 -25.60
C LYS A 174 -31.63 -16.36 -24.07
N LYS A 175 -30.43 -16.65 -23.56
CA LYS A 175 -30.19 -16.81 -22.12
C LYS A 175 -29.79 -15.50 -21.47
N HIS A 176 -28.93 -14.72 -22.14
CA HIS A 176 -28.51 -13.45 -21.59
C HIS A 176 -29.53 -12.36 -21.90
N CYS A 177 -29.83 -11.57 -20.87
CA CYS A 177 -30.81 -10.48 -20.94
C CYS A 177 -32.17 -10.98 -21.44
N ASP A 178 -32.71 -12.00 -20.76
CA ASP A 178 -34.06 -12.57 -20.99
C ASP A 178 -35.16 -11.82 -20.21
N LYS A 179 -34.78 -10.76 -19.49
CA LYS A 179 -35.65 -9.90 -18.70
C LYS A 179 -35.26 -8.43 -18.88
N TYR A 180 -36.25 -7.56 -18.87
CA TYR A 180 -36.08 -6.12 -18.77
C TYR A 180 -35.59 -5.71 -17.37
N TYR A 181 -35.17 -4.45 -17.22
CA TYR A 181 -34.71 -3.89 -15.95
C TYR A 181 -35.78 -4.01 -14.85
N GLU A 182 -37.06 -3.94 -15.20
CA GLU A 182 -38.22 -4.12 -14.31
C GLU A 182 -38.45 -5.59 -13.90
N GLY A 183 -37.63 -6.53 -14.38
CA GLY A 183 -37.74 -7.96 -14.10
C GLY A 183 -38.79 -8.70 -14.94
N VAL A 184 -39.43 -8.00 -15.89
CA VAL A 184 -40.41 -8.59 -16.82
C VAL A 184 -39.69 -9.42 -17.88
N PRO A 185 -40.12 -10.67 -18.17
CA PRO A 185 -39.54 -11.47 -19.25
C PRO A 185 -39.67 -10.78 -20.61
N VAL A 186 -38.63 -10.89 -21.43
CA VAL A 186 -38.59 -10.38 -22.80
C VAL A 186 -39.21 -11.41 -23.75
N GLU A 187 -40.05 -10.98 -24.69
CA GLU A 187 -40.63 -11.92 -25.65
C GLU A 187 -39.56 -12.53 -26.58
N ASP A 188 -39.76 -13.80 -26.93
CA ASP A 188 -38.85 -14.60 -27.77
C ASP A 188 -38.50 -13.93 -29.11
N GLU A 189 -39.42 -13.13 -29.67
CA GLU A 189 -39.20 -12.37 -30.90
C GLU A 189 -38.07 -11.34 -30.76
N TYR A 190 -37.92 -10.71 -29.60
CA TYR A 190 -36.88 -9.71 -29.32
C TYR A 190 -35.53 -10.34 -28.96
N LEU A 191 -35.52 -11.62 -28.56
CA LEU A 191 -34.32 -12.40 -28.24
C LEU A 191 -33.78 -13.18 -29.44
N THR A 192 -34.61 -13.48 -30.44
CA THR A 192 -34.20 -14.36 -31.54
C THR A 192 -33.46 -13.59 -32.63
N VAL A 193 -32.19 -13.95 -32.83
CA VAL A 193 -31.35 -13.48 -33.95
C VAL A 193 -30.66 -14.67 -34.61
N GLU A 194 -30.75 -14.77 -35.94
CA GLU A 194 -30.17 -15.87 -36.73
C GLU A 194 -28.66 -15.73 -36.96
N GLU A 195 -28.19 -14.50 -37.16
CA GLU A 195 -26.79 -14.14 -37.32
C GLU A 195 -26.36 -13.16 -36.23
N GLU A 196 -25.08 -13.11 -35.90
CA GLU A 196 -24.59 -12.13 -34.94
C GLU A 196 -24.86 -10.71 -35.46
N CYS A 197 -25.53 -9.89 -34.64
CA CYS A 197 -25.81 -8.52 -34.98
C CYS A 197 -25.24 -7.62 -33.87
N GLY A 198 -24.61 -6.51 -34.25
CA GLY A 198 -23.97 -5.63 -33.28
C GLY A 198 -22.72 -4.97 -33.83
N ASN A 199 -21.96 -4.38 -32.93
CA ASN A 199 -20.66 -3.78 -33.18
C ASN A 199 -19.70 -4.01 -31.99
N GLU A 200 -18.45 -3.62 -32.15
CA GLU A 200 -17.41 -3.74 -31.13
C GLU A 200 -16.95 -2.36 -30.63
N PRO A 201 -17.70 -1.69 -29.75
CA PRO A 201 -17.39 -0.34 -29.25
C PRO A 201 -16.30 -0.37 -28.16
N ILE A 202 -15.17 -1.03 -28.44
CA ILE A 202 -14.11 -1.26 -27.46
C ILE A 202 -13.48 0.05 -26.95
N GLU A 203 -13.31 1.04 -27.81
CA GLU A 203 -12.71 2.33 -27.43
C GLU A 203 -13.62 3.11 -26.47
N ASN A 204 -14.94 3.08 -26.67
CA ASN A 204 -15.90 3.72 -25.77
C ASN A 204 -15.81 3.12 -24.36
N VAL A 205 -15.76 1.79 -24.27
CA VAL A 205 -15.67 1.10 -22.97
C VAL A 205 -14.30 1.31 -22.33
N LYS A 206 -13.22 1.34 -23.13
CA LYS A 206 -11.87 1.65 -22.63
C LYS A 206 -11.77 3.06 -22.09
N GLU A 207 -12.34 4.05 -22.76
CA GLU A 207 -12.40 5.43 -22.26
C GLU A 207 -13.08 5.51 -20.88
N ILE A 208 -14.12 4.70 -20.68
CA ILE A 208 -14.87 4.65 -19.42
C ILE A 208 -14.13 3.85 -18.33
N CYS A 209 -13.46 2.74 -18.65
CA CYS A 209 -13.00 1.76 -17.66
C CYS A 209 -11.49 1.51 -17.61
N GLU A 210 -10.76 1.63 -18.71
CA GLU A 210 -9.36 1.21 -18.81
C GLU A 210 -8.48 1.94 -17.78
N GLY A 211 -7.69 1.18 -17.03
CA GLY A 211 -6.76 1.72 -16.03
C GLY A 211 -7.42 2.25 -14.75
N LYS A 212 -8.75 2.14 -14.60
CA LYS A 212 -9.48 2.51 -13.37
C LYS A 212 -9.62 1.30 -12.44
N ALA A 213 -9.81 1.56 -11.15
CA ALA A 213 -10.08 0.49 -10.16
C ALA A 213 -11.56 0.06 -10.19
N SER A 214 -12.45 0.99 -10.53
CA SER A 214 -13.87 0.76 -10.70
C SER A 214 -14.39 1.57 -11.88
N CYS A 215 -15.42 1.09 -12.56
CA CYS A 215 -16.16 1.85 -13.55
C CYS A 215 -17.64 1.42 -13.59
N SER A 216 -18.49 2.37 -13.99
CA SER A 216 -19.94 2.19 -14.10
C SER A 216 -20.33 2.27 -15.57
N LEU A 217 -20.84 1.17 -16.14
CA LEU A 217 -21.28 1.10 -17.53
C LEU A 217 -22.80 1.19 -17.60
N ARG A 218 -23.29 1.98 -18.56
CA ARG A 218 -24.73 2.11 -18.83
C ARG A 218 -25.02 1.80 -20.30
N PRO A 219 -25.30 0.54 -20.65
CA PRO A 219 -25.61 0.15 -22.03
C PRO A 219 -26.92 0.79 -22.50
N GLY A 220 -26.84 1.57 -23.59
CA GLY A 220 -27.97 2.27 -24.20
C GLY A 220 -27.60 3.69 -24.66
N GLY A 221 -28.47 4.29 -25.48
CA GLY A 221 -28.33 5.67 -25.95
C GLY A 221 -27.33 5.88 -27.10
N SER A 222 -26.89 7.13 -27.32
CA SER A 222 -26.07 7.54 -28.48
C SER A 222 -24.63 7.01 -28.48
N HIS A 223 -24.14 6.51 -27.34
CA HIS A 223 -22.77 6.01 -27.22
C HIS A 223 -22.58 4.61 -27.81
N PHE A 224 -23.68 3.88 -28.00
CA PHE A 224 -23.67 2.51 -28.50
C PHE A 224 -24.64 2.43 -29.68
N THR A 225 -24.10 2.57 -30.89
CA THR A 225 -24.85 2.44 -32.15
C THR A 225 -24.65 1.04 -32.72
N ASP A 226 -25.73 0.30 -32.96
CA ASP A 226 -25.68 -1.04 -33.56
C ASP A 226 -26.62 -1.18 -34.76
N SER A 227 -26.45 -2.29 -35.48
CA SER A 227 -27.25 -2.70 -36.64
C SER A 227 -28.43 -3.62 -36.31
N CYS A 228 -28.61 -4.03 -35.04
CA CYS A 228 -29.71 -4.88 -34.59
C CYS A 228 -30.97 -4.05 -34.32
N GLU A 229 -31.67 -3.67 -35.38
CA GLU A 229 -32.95 -3.00 -35.21
C GLU A 229 -33.97 -3.93 -34.52
N SER A 230 -34.69 -3.40 -33.53
CA SER A 230 -35.81 -4.07 -32.86
C SER A 230 -35.47 -5.37 -32.11
N LYS A 231 -34.22 -5.56 -31.68
CA LYS A 231 -33.83 -6.67 -30.77
C LYS A 231 -33.42 -6.12 -29.42
N PHE A 232 -33.66 -6.89 -28.36
CA PHE A 232 -33.24 -6.50 -27.02
C PHE A 232 -31.75 -6.82 -26.86
N LYS A 233 -30.91 -5.83 -26.61
CA LYS A 233 -29.45 -5.98 -26.73
C LYS A 233 -28.75 -6.02 -25.38
N TYR A 234 -27.46 -6.33 -25.45
CA TYR A 234 -26.57 -6.26 -24.31
C TYR A 234 -25.17 -5.82 -24.72
N LEU A 235 -24.44 -5.28 -23.75
CA LEU A 235 -23.01 -5.08 -23.80
C LEU A 235 -22.32 -6.30 -23.18
N HIS A 236 -21.68 -7.11 -23.99
CA HIS A 236 -20.85 -8.23 -23.55
C HIS A 236 -19.39 -7.75 -23.43
N VAL A 237 -18.87 -7.75 -22.20
CA VAL A 237 -17.53 -7.25 -21.87
C VAL A 237 -16.68 -8.39 -21.33
N ASN A 238 -15.51 -8.58 -21.94
CA ASN A 238 -14.45 -9.40 -21.40
C ASN A 238 -13.35 -8.49 -20.86
N TYR A 239 -12.97 -8.69 -19.60
CA TYR A 239 -11.97 -7.89 -18.93
C TYR A 239 -11.20 -8.72 -17.91
N HIS A 240 -10.03 -8.21 -17.53
CA HIS A 240 -9.27 -8.73 -16.40
C HIS A 240 -8.70 -7.57 -15.59
N CYS A 241 -8.20 -7.89 -14.40
CA CYS A 241 -7.57 -6.92 -13.53
C CYS A 241 -6.05 -7.09 -13.60
N THR A 242 -5.35 -6.03 -13.98
CA THR A 242 -3.87 -5.98 -14.05
C THR A 242 -3.31 -5.25 -12.84
N LYS A 243 -2.20 -5.77 -12.30
CA LYS A 243 -1.52 -5.18 -11.15
C LYS A 243 -1.00 -3.79 -11.51
N ASP A 244 -1.23 -2.84 -10.61
CA ASP A 244 -0.69 -1.49 -10.70
C ASP A 244 0.84 -1.52 -10.78
N LYS A 245 1.43 -0.73 -11.69
CA LYS A 245 2.89 -0.55 -11.76
C LYS A 245 3.44 0.24 -10.58
N VAL A 246 2.59 1.04 -9.93
CA VAL A 246 2.96 1.93 -8.82
C VAL A 246 1.97 1.74 -7.69
N LYS A 247 2.48 1.62 -6.45
CA LYS A 247 1.64 1.54 -5.25
C LYS A 247 0.83 2.84 -5.09
N LYS A 248 -0.48 2.78 -5.35
CA LYS A 248 -1.39 3.93 -5.18
C LYS A 248 -1.70 4.16 -3.69
N LYS A 249 -1.69 5.42 -3.24
CA LYS A 249 -2.25 5.83 -1.94
C LYS A 249 -3.78 5.82 -2.05
N LYS A 250 -4.50 5.25 -1.07
CA LYS A 250 -5.96 5.42 -1.01
C LYS A 250 -6.26 6.92 -0.88
N LYS A 251 -6.95 7.48 -1.88
CA LYS A 251 -7.54 8.82 -1.76
C LYS A 251 -8.85 8.65 -1.03
N PHE A 252 -8.87 8.99 0.26
CA PHE A 252 -10.14 9.17 0.95
C PHE A 252 -10.78 10.44 0.40
N ILE A 253 -11.90 10.30 -0.31
CA ILE A 253 -12.77 11.42 -0.62
C ILE A 253 -13.80 11.44 0.49
N LEU A 254 -13.72 12.44 1.36
CA LEU A 254 -14.82 12.78 2.26
C LEU A 254 -15.85 13.52 1.40
N LEU A 255 -16.96 12.85 1.08
CA LEU A 255 -18.15 13.46 0.48
C LEU A 255 -19.10 13.92 1.58
#